data_AF-X0XYY8-F1
#
_entry.id   AF-X0XYY8-F1
#
_cell.length_a   1.000
_cell.length_b   1.000
_cell.length_c   1.000
_cell.angle_alpha   90.00
_cell.angle_beta   90.00
_cell.angle_gamma   90.00
#
_symmetry.space_group_name_H-M   'P 1'
#
loop_
_entity.id
_entity.type
_entity.pdbx_description
1 polymer ?
#
loop_
_entity_poly.entity_id
_entity_poly.type
_entity_poly.pdbx_seq_one_letter_code
_entity_poly.pdbx_strand_id
1 'polypeptide(L)'
;TGSTNEPGYYSIPLDTPVTLTAGDDFIVQVKLVTTGWGYPIPVDYYDIWWLPPWESIATFSGESYGSCDGSQFVKTEPCDVGIRARTELPDLVVSKSIELSGGSFTVSYNVTNIGNVTANASTTCKSVNGTLEESQPCPALGPGESYNGTFAPEPCPCGESLNVTVCADNDDIVDESDETNNCEINIVDCPAMPDL
;
A
#
# COMPACT_ATOMS: atom_id res chain seq x y z
N THR A 1 -8.68 -18.71 14.35
CA THR A 1 -7.72 -19.20 15.37
C THR A 1 -6.46 -19.67 14.69
N GLY A 2 -5.28 -19.21 15.11
CA GLY A 2 -3.98 -19.62 14.54
C GLY A 2 -3.14 -20.44 15.52
N SER A 3 -2.24 -21.29 15.01
CA SER A 3 -1.20 -21.99 15.77
C SER A 3 0.14 -21.82 15.07
N THR A 4 1.25 -21.71 15.82
CA THR A 4 2.60 -21.58 15.28
C THR A 4 3.62 -22.39 16.08
N ASN A 5 4.63 -22.92 15.40
CA ASN A 5 5.71 -23.73 15.98
C ASN A 5 7.10 -23.06 15.89
N GLU A 6 7.17 -21.85 15.34
CA GLU A 6 8.42 -21.14 15.15
C GLU A 6 8.62 -20.07 16.24
N PRO A 7 9.84 -19.55 16.47
CA PRO A 7 10.09 -18.35 17.27
C PRO A 7 10.08 -17.08 16.38
N GLY A 8 9.45 -15.99 16.83
CA GLY A 8 9.51 -14.69 16.13
C GLY A 8 8.19 -13.91 16.11
N TYR A 9 8.07 -12.97 15.18
CA TYR A 9 6.84 -12.22 14.92
C TYR A 9 5.85 -13.06 14.11
N TYR A 10 4.58 -13.08 14.54
CA TYR A 10 3.48 -13.75 13.85
C TYR A 10 2.48 -12.74 13.33
N SER A 11 2.18 -12.82 12.03
CA SER A 11 1.05 -12.08 11.45
C SER A 11 -0.17 -12.99 11.45
N ILE A 12 -1.27 -12.53 12.04
CA ILE A 12 -2.54 -13.23 12.03
C ILE A 12 -3.47 -12.45 11.09
N PRO A 13 -3.72 -12.92 9.86
CA PRO A 13 -4.72 -12.30 9.01
C PRO A 13 -6.09 -12.43 9.70
N LEU A 14 -6.88 -11.36 9.65
CA LEU A 14 -8.23 -11.39 10.21
C LEU A 14 -9.16 -12.09 9.20
N ASP A 15 -9.94 -13.07 9.68
CA ASP A 15 -10.95 -13.76 8.86
C ASP A 15 -12.03 -12.79 8.35
N THR A 16 -12.21 -11.65 9.02
CA THR A 16 -13.06 -10.54 8.61
C THR A 16 -12.23 -9.25 8.67
N PRO A 17 -11.91 -8.64 7.52
CA PRO A 17 -11.18 -7.37 7.49
C PRO A 17 -11.93 -6.27 8.24
N VAL A 18 -11.17 -5.41 8.92
CA VAL A 18 -11.68 -4.18 9.54
C VAL A 18 -11.30 -3.04 8.62
N THR A 19 -12.30 -2.33 8.07
CA THR A 19 -12.07 -1.12 7.27
C THR A 19 -11.67 0.03 8.19
N LEU A 20 -10.56 0.68 7.88
CA LEU A 20 -10.03 1.84 8.61
C LEU A 20 -9.89 3.02 7.66
N THR A 21 -10.19 4.21 8.14
CA THR A 21 -9.91 5.49 7.47
C THR A 21 -8.74 6.17 8.18
N ALA A 22 -7.98 7.00 7.47
CA ALA A 22 -6.92 7.79 8.08
C ALA A 22 -7.46 8.64 9.26
N GLY A 23 -6.83 8.49 10.42
CA GLY A 23 -7.25 9.16 11.67
C GLY A 23 -8.18 8.33 12.56
N ASP A 24 -8.62 7.14 12.12
CA ASP A 24 -9.39 6.24 12.98
C ASP A 24 -8.52 5.63 14.08
N ASP A 25 -9.06 5.62 15.31
CA ASP A 25 -8.55 4.79 16.39
C ASP A 25 -9.14 3.38 16.28
N PHE A 26 -8.30 2.35 16.44
CA PHE A 26 -8.76 0.96 16.49
C PHE A 26 -8.08 0.19 17.63
N ILE A 27 -8.78 -0.84 18.12
CA ILE A 27 -8.32 -1.68 19.23
C ILE A 27 -8.08 -3.09 18.69
N VAL A 28 -6.90 -3.62 18.95
CA VAL A 28 -6.58 -5.04 18.72
C VAL A 28 -6.67 -5.79 20.04
N GLN A 29 -7.66 -6.66 20.18
CA GLN A 29 -7.76 -7.57 21.31
C GLN A 29 -7.25 -8.95 20.91
N VAL A 30 -6.20 -9.42 21.59
CA VAL A 30 -5.66 -10.77 21.39
C VAL A 30 -6.00 -11.63 22.60
N LYS A 31 -6.73 -12.73 22.39
CA LYS A 31 -7.01 -13.74 23.41
C LYS A 31 -6.17 -14.98 23.14
N LEU A 32 -5.28 -15.31 24.06
CA LEU A 32 -4.30 -16.38 23.92
C LEU A 32 -4.24 -17.27 25.16
N VAL A 33 -4.00 -18.56 24.96
CA VAL A 33 -3.88 -19.59 26.02
C VAL A 33 -2.61 -20.39 25.74
N THR A 34 -1.64 -20.37 26.66
CA THR A 34 -0.40 -21.16 26.52
C THR A 34 -0.48 -22.46 27.30
N THR A 35 -0.10 -23.58 26.68
CA THR A 35 -0.05 -24.90 27.33
C THR A 35 1.37 -25.19 27.83
N GLY A 36 1.57 -25.06 29.14
CA GLY A 36 2.85 -25.34 29.83
C GLY A 36 3.38 -24.11 30.57
N TRP A 37 3.52 -24.24 31.90
CA TRP A 37 3.96 -23.21 32.87
C TRP A 37 3.30 -21.82 32.83
N GLY A 38 2.30 -21.58 31.97
CA GLY A 38 1.28 -20.56 32.17
C GLY A 38 1.70 -19.11 31.94
N TYR A 39 2.83 -18.83 31.29
CA TYR A 39 3.18 -17.46 30.88
C TYR A 39 2.80 -17.24 29.41
N PRO A 40 1.89 -16.29 29.08
CA PRO A 40 1.29 -16.22 27.75
C PRO A 40 2.03 -15.32 26.75
N ILE A 41 2.94 -14.47 27.23
CA ILE A 41 3.63 -13.42 26.48
C ILE A 41 5.00 -13.25 27.17
N PRO A 42 6.13 -13.05 26.46
CA PRO A 42 7.36 -12.62 27.10
C PRO A 42 7.16 -11.20 27.66
N VAL A 43 6.69 -11.14 28.91
CA VAL A 43 6.52 -9.93 29.71
C VAL A 43 7.58 -9.99 30.80
N ASP A 44 8.52 -9.05 30.81
CA ASP A 44 9.53 -8.93 31.86
C ASP A 44 8.90 -8.27 33.11
N TYR A 45 9.15 -8.82 34.30
CA TYR A 45 8.23 -8.78 35.45
C TYR A 45 8.36 -7.53 36.35
N TYR A 46 7.23 -7.00 36.88
CA TYR A 46 7.14 -6.34 38.21
C TYR A 46 5.67 -6.33 38.74
N ASP A 47 5.49 -6.43 40.06
CA ASP A 47 4.22 -6.70 40.79
C ASP A 47 3.61 -5.43 41.41
N ILE A 48 2.31 -5.13 41.19
CA ILE A 48 1.59 -4.06 41.93
C ILE A 48 0.06 -4.23 41.95
N TRP A 49 -0.54 -3.99 43.14
CA TRP A 49 -1.97 -4.21 43.47
C TRP A 49 -2.71 -2.90 43.84
N TRP A 50 -3.25 -2.14 42.87
CA TRP A 50 -4.31 -1.12 43.11
C TRP A 50 -4.90 -0.48 41.82
N LEU A 51 -4.89 -1.15 40.67
CA LEU A 51 -5.18 -0.46 39.40
C LEU A 51 -6.69 -0.26 39.09
N PRO A 52 -7.07 0.91 38.52
CA PRO A 52 -8.46 1.31 38.24
C PRO A 52 -9.03 0.66 36.95
N PRO A 53 -10.33 0.87 36.62
CA PRO A 53 -11.01 0.28 35.45
C PRO A 53 -10.51 0.78 34.07
N TRP A 54 -10.71 -0.05 33.02
CA TRP A 54 -10.15 0.09 31.66
C TRP A 54 -10.32 1.48 31.01
N GLU A 55 -11.50 2.08 31.16
CA GLU A 55 -11.89 3.36 30.57
C GLU A 55 -11.10 4.56 31.12
N SER A 56 -10.30 4.35 32.17
CA SER A 56 -9.48 5.39 32.82
C SER A 56 -7.99 5.33 32.47
N ILE A 57 -7.53 4.33 31.70
CA ILE A 57 -6.09 4.02 31.57
C ILE A 57 -5.55 4.11 30.15
N ALA A 58 -6.36 3.84 29.12
CA ALA A 58 -5.94 3.96 27.72
C ALA A 58 -6.07 5.42 27.27
N THR A 59 -4.95 6.15 27.22
CA THR A 59 -4.96 7.59 26.94
C THR A 59 -4.36 7.98 25.59
N PHE A 60 -3.60 7.08 24.94
CA PHE A 60 -2.96 7.35 23.66
C PHE A 60 -2.57 6.06 22.90
N SER A 61 -2.35 6.16 21.58
CA SER A 61 -1.81 5.08 20.75
C SER A 61 -0.34 4.75 21.12
N GLY A 62 0.02 3.47 21.31
CA GLY A 62 1.40 3.06 21.62
C GLY A 62 1.67 2.73 23.10
N GLU A 63 0.61 2.57 23.91
CA GLU A 63 0.69 2.02 25.26
C GLU A 63 0.26 0.54 25.26
N SER A 64 0.98 -0.32 25.97
CA SER A 64 0.62 -1.74 26.13
C SER A 64 -0.05 -2.05 27.46
N TYR A 65 -1.02 -2.96 27.40
CA TYR A 65 -1.79 -3.41 28.55
C TYR A 65 -1.94 -4.93 28.56
N GLY A 66 -1.75 -5.54 29.73
CA GLY A 66 -1.93 -6.97 29.95
C GLY A 66 -3.20 -7.26 30.75
N SER A 67 -3.77 -8.45 30.60
CA SER A 67 -4.90 -8.91 31.42
C SER A 67 -4.75 -10.39 31.74
N CYS A 68 -4.98 -10.76 33.01
CA CYS A 68 -4.92 -12.15 33.45
C CYS A 68 -6.25 -12.91 33.27
N ASP A 69 -7.37 -12.19 33.16
CA ASP A 69 -8.73 -12.75 33.09
C ASP A 69 -9.53 -12.30 31.86
N GLY A 70 -9.00 -11.36 31.08
CA GLY A 70 -9.65 -10.75 29.92
C GLY A 70 -10.75 -9.74 30.27
N SER A 71 -10.92 -9.38 31.54
CA SER A 71 -11.95 -8.46 32.03
C SER A 71 -11.38 -7.16 32.58
N GLN A 72 -10.16 -7.20 33.13
CA GLN A 72 -9.43 -6.03 33.62
C GLN A 72 -8.04 -5.93 32.99
N PHE A 73 -7.67 -4.74 32.51
CA PHE A 73 -6.42 -4.50 31.78
C PHE A 73 -5.51 -3.56 32.59
N VAL A 74 -4.23 -3.89 32.70
CA VAL A 74 -3.23 -3.14 33.46
C VAL A 74 -2.09 -2.70 32.54
N LYS A 75 -1.60 -1.47 32.69
CA LYS A 75 -0.48 -0.97 31.89
C LYS A 75 0.76 -1.82 32.17
N THR A 76 1.43 -2.30 31.12
CA THR A 76 2.67 -3.04 31.26
C THR A 76 3.81 -2.03 31.36
N GLU A 77 4.43 -1.91 32.54
CA GLU A 77 5.60 -1.06 32.80
C GLU A 77 6.58 -1.87 33.64
N PRO A 78 7.87 -1.96 33.28
CA PRO A 78 8.56 -1.24 32.19
C PRO A 78 8.49 -1.95 30.82
N CYS A 79 7.66 -2.98 30.68
CA CYS A 79 7.62 -3.89 29.53
C CYS A 79 6.54 -3.52 28.51
N ASP A 80 6.80 -3.75 27.22
CA ASP A 80 5.86 -3.45 26.15
C ASP A 80 5.43 -4.74 25.42
N VAL A 81 4.15 -4.88 25.11
CA VAL A 81 3.63 -5.96 24.27
C VAL A 81 3.54 -5.46 22.84
N GLY A 82 4.57 -5.73 22.05
CA GLY A 82 4.63 -5.30 20.66
C GLY A 82 3.57 -5.98 19.78
N ILE A 83 2.39 -5.36 19.65
CA ILE A 83 1.38 -5.72 18.63
C ILE A 83 1.47 -4.69 17.52
N ARG A 84 1.77 -5.15 16.31
CA ARG A 84 1.71 -4.32 15.10
C ARG A 84 0.55 -4.76 14.25
N ALA A 85 -0.47 -3.92 14.15
CA ALA A 85 -1.44 -4.03 13.09
C ALA A 85 -0.86 -3.38 11.82
N ARG A 86 -1.19 -3.97 10.68
CA ARG A 86 -0.85 -3.45 9.35
C ARG A 86 -2.14 -3.40 8.55
N THR A 87 -2.35 -2.29 7.87
CA THR A 87 -3.32 -2.23 6.79
C THR A 87 -2.65 -2.74 5.52
N GLU A 88 -3.44 -3.37 4.67
CA GLU A 88 -3.04 -3.60 3.28
C GLU A 88 -3.53 -2.37 2.50
N LEU A 89 -2.70 -1.87 1.59
CA LEU A 89 -3.05 -0.81 0.66
C LEU A 89 -3.05 -1.40 -0.77
N PRO A 90 -3.78 -0.79 -1.71
CA PRO A 90 -3.53 -1.04 -3.13
C PRO A 90 -2.08 -0.66 -3.51
N ASP A 91 -1.66 -1.10 -4.69
CA ASP A 91 -0.35 -0.76 -5.25
C ASP A 91 -0.46 -0.76 -6.78
N LEU A 92 -0.59 0.40 -7.39
CA LEU A 92 -0.81 0.61 -8.81
C LEU A 92 0.51 0.82 -9.54
N VAL A 93 0.94 -0.20 -10.27
CA VAL A 93 2.08 -0.08 -11.18
C VAL A 93 1.60 0.10 -12.61
N VAL A 94 2.36 0.87 -13.39
CA VAL A 94 2.13 1.01 -14.83
C VAL A 94 3.23 0.32 -15.64
N SER A 95 2.81 -0.31 -16.72
CA SER A 95 3.69 -0.76 -17.79
C SER A 95 3.24 -0.15 -19.11
N LYS A 96 4.16 0.13 -20.05
CA LYS A 96 3.80 0.68 -21.36
C LYS A 96 4.58 0.10 -22.53
N SER A 97 4.01 0.29 -23.72
CA SER A 97 4.61 0.00 -25.01
C SER A 97 4.48 1.20 -25.94
N ILE A 98 5.46 1.36 -26.83
CA ILE A 98 5.55 2.51 -27.73
C ILE A 98 5.68 2.02 -29.16
N GLU A 99 4.82 2.53 -30.03
CA GLU A 99 4.82 2.23 -31.46
C GLU A 99 5.13 3.49 -32.27
N LEU A 100 6.14 3.43 -33.13
CA LEU A 100 6.52 4.51 -34.04
C LEU A 100 5.84 4.30 -35.40
N SER A 101 5.11 5.30 -35.88
CA SER A 101 4.44 5.25 -37.18
C SER A 101 4.25 6.63 -37.77
N GLY A 102 4.57 6.80 -39.06
CA GLY A 102 4.22 8.01 -39.82
C GLY A 102 4.77 9.34 -39.26
N GLY A 103 5.94 9.33 -38.59
CA GLY A 103 6.50 10.51 -37.95
C GLY A 103 5.85 10.85 -36.59
N SER A 104 5.09 9.93 -36.03
CA SER A 104 4.48 10.00 -34.71
C SER A 104 4.82 8.78 -33.87
N PHE A 105 4.61 8.85 -32.57
CA PHE A 105 4.61 7.69 -31.69
C PHE A 105 3.27 7.57 -30.96
N THR A 106 2.85 6.33 -30.71
CA THR A 106 1.65 6.01 -29.94
C THR A 106 2.06 5.23 -28.70
N VAL A 107 1.52 5.62 -27.55
CA VAL A 107 1.80 4.97 -26.26
C VAL A 107 0.57 4.17 -25.84
N SER A 108 0.75 2.86 -25.67
CA SER A 108 -0.23 2.01 -24.99
C SER A 108 0.28 1.66 -23.61
N TYR A 109 -0.62 1.51 -22.66
CA TYR A 109 -0.27 1.25 -21.27
C TYR A 109 -1.16 0.19 -20.65
N ASN A 110 -0.70 -0.34 -19.53
CA ASN A 110 -1.43 -1.24 -18.67
C ASN A 110 -1.14 -0.88 -17.21
N VAL A 111 -2.15 -0.38 -16.50
CA VAL A 111 -2.12 -0.18 -15.05
C VAL A 111 -2.53 -1.48 -14.38
N THR A 112 -1.80 -1.93 -13.38
CA THR A 112 -2.09 -3.17 -12.63
C THR A 112 -2.04 -2.89 -11.15
N ASN A 113 -3.05 -3.35 -10.41
CA ASN A 113 -3.00 -3.36 -8.95
C ASN A 113 -2.26 -4.60 -8.46
N ILE A 114 -1.01 -4.46 -8.02
CA ILE A 114 -0.20 -5.54 -7.44
C ILE A 114 -0.38 -5.67 -5.93
N GLY A 115 -1.18 -4.79 -5.31
CA GLY A 115 -1.57 -4.83 -3.92
C GLY A 115 -2.68 -5.84 -3.63
N ASN A 116 -2.99 -6.02 -2.35
CA ASN A 116 -3.98 -7.00 -1.87
C ASN A 116 -5.36 -6.39 -1.58
N VAL A 117 -5.52 -5.08 -1.79
CA VAL A 117 -6.78 -4.34 -1.59
C VAL A 117 -7.17 -3.65 -2.88
N THR A 118 -8.48 -3.49 -3.10
CA THR A 118 -9.01 -2.77 -4.25
C THR A 118 -8.55 -1.32 -4.26
N ALA A 119 -7.93 -0.90 -5.36
CA ALA A 119 -7.68 0.51 -5.65
C ALA A 119 -8.98 1.18 -6.11
N ASN A 120 -9.27 2.37 -5.59
CA ASN A 120 -10.38 3.18 -6.10
C ASN A 120 -10.08 3.66 -7.52
N ALA A 121 -11.11 4.19 -8.20
CA ALA A 121 -10.92 4.79 -9.51
C ALA A 121 -9.97 6.00 -9.44
N SER A 122 -9.10 6.12 -10.44
CA SER A 122 -8.04 7.13 -10.50
C SER A 122 -7.83 7.64 -11.94
N THR A 123 -6.76 8.41 -12.16
CA THR A 123 -6.41 8.98 -13.47
C THR A 123 -5.04 8.49 -13.92
N THR A 124 -4.93 7.96 -15.14
CA THR A 124 -3.64 7.67 -15.79
C THR A 124 -3.24 8.81 -16.72
N CYS A 125 -2.00 9.27 -16.66
CA CYS A 125 -1.52 10.40 -17.44
C CYS A 125 -0.33 10.04 -18.36
N LYS A 126 -0.15 10.83 -19.42
CA LYS A 126 1.02 10.81 -20.31
C LYS A 126 1.66 12.19 -20.31
N SER A 127 2.96 12.22 -20.05
CA SER A 127 3.79 13.43 -20.15
C SER A 127 4.95 13.23 -21.11
N VAL A 128 5.25 14.25 -21.91
CA VAL A 128 6.39 14.26 -22.86
C VAL A 128 7.33 15.40 -22.46
N ASN A 129 8.61 15.08 -22.22
CA ASN A 129 9.62 16.00 -21.72
C ASN A 129 9.17 16.77 -20.46
N GLY A 130 8.42 16.09 -19.59
CA GLY A 130 7.87 16.66 -18.35
C GLY A 130 6.61 17.53 -18.54
N THR A 131 6.12 17.72 -19.76
CA THR A 131 4.85 18.41 -20.02
C THR A 131 3.70 17.41 -20.08
N LEU A 132 2.64 17.64 -19.31
CA LEU A 132 1.43 16.79 -19.35
C LEU A 132 0.70 16.99 -20.68
N GLU A 133 0.54 15.91 -21.44
CA GLU A 133 -0.10 15.95 -22.77
C GLU A 133 -1.52 15.40 -22.74
N GLU A 134 -1.75 14.29 -22.02
CA GLU A 134 -3.06 13.61 -22.00
C GLU A 134 -3.33 12.92 -20.66
N SER A 135 -4.61 12.76 -20.32
CA SER A 135 -5.07 11.99 -19.17
C SER A 135 -6.29 11.16 -19.55
N GLN A 136 -6.38 9.95 -19.02
CA GLN A 136 -7.46 9.01 -19.26
C GLN A 136 -7.95 8.43 -17.92
N PRO A 137 -9.27 8.19 -17.75
CA PRO A 137 -9.80 7.63 -16.52
C PRO A 137 -9.36 6.16 -16.36
N CYS A 138 -9.01 5.78 -15.14
CA CYS A 138 -8.76 4.40 -14.72
C CYS A 138 -9.88 3.96 -13.77
N PRO A 139 -10.62 2.87 -14.06
CA PRO A 139 -11.64 2.37 -13.15
C PRO A 139 -10.99 1.81 -11.87
N ALA A 140 -11.82 1.52 -10.86
CA ALA A 140 -11.36 0.79 -9.68
C ALA A 140 -10.83 -0.59 -10.08
N LEU A 141 -9.71 -1.01 -9.46
CA LEU A 141 -9.04 -2.27 -9.76
C LEU A 141 -8.92 -3.13 -8.50
N GLY A 142 -9.51 -4.31 -8.53
CA GLY A 142 -9.29 -5.33 -7.51
C GLY A 142 -7.85 -5.86 -7.50
N PRO A 143 -7.48 -6.65 -6.49
CA PRO A 143 -6.15 -7.26 -6.40
C PRO A 143 -5.82 -8.09 -7.64
N GLY A 144 -4.68 -7.78 -8.28
CA GLY A 144 -4.20 -8.43 -9.50
C GLY A 144 -4.96 -8.06 -10.79
N GLU A 145 -5.97 -7.18 -10.72
CA GLU A 145 -6.67 -6.70 -11.90
C GLU A 145 -5.84 -5.63 -12.64
N SER A 146 -6.06 -5.55 -13.95
CA SER A 146 -5.38 -4.57 -14.80
C SER A 146 -6.37 -3.83 -15.71
N TYR A 147 -6.01 -2.60 -16.06
CA TYR A 147 -6.71 -1.78 -17.03
C TYR A 147 -5.74 -1.24 -18.07
N ASN A 148 -6.08 -1.47 -19.34
CA ASN A 148 -5.28 -1.01 -20.47
C ASN A 148 -5.93 0.17 -21.18
N GLY A 149 -5.09 0.99 -21.79
CA GLY A 149 -5.48 2.12 -22.59
C GLY A 149 -4.43 2.46 -23.63
N THR A 150 -4.81 3.34 -24.56
CA THR A 150 -3.93 3.86 -25.60
C THR A 150 -4.19 5.36 -25.72
N PHE A 151 -3.12 6.14 -25.62
CA PHE A 151 -3.17 7.59 -25.77
C PHE A 151 -3.22 8.00 -27.25
N ALA A 152 -3.62 9.24 -27.52
CA ALA A 152 -3.52 9.81 -28.85
C ALA A 152 -2.06 9.83 -29.34
N PRO A 153 -1.82 9.64 -30.66
CA PRO A 153 -0.49 9.72 -31.23
C PRO A 153 0.12 11.11 -31.06
N GLU A 154 1.41 11.17 -30.74
CA GLU A 154 2.19 12.40 -30.59
C GLU A 154 3.23 12.55 -31.70
N PRO A 155 3.57 13.78 -32.11
CA PRO A 155 4.66 14.02 -33.04
C PRO A 155 5.98 13.45 -32.53
N CYS A 156 6.74 12.83 -33.44
CA CYS A 156 8.10 12.36 -33.18
C CYS A 156 9.07 13.12 -34.09
N PRO A 157 9.58 14.29 -33.67
CA PRO A 157 10.45 15.12 -34.50
C PRO A 157 11.75 14.38 -34.85
N CYS A 158 12.17 14.43 -36.11
CA CYS A 158 13.26 13.59 -36.60
C CYS A 158 14.59 13.84 -35.86
N GLY A 159 15.19 12.77 -35.34
CA GLY A 159 16.49 12.82 -34.66
C GLY A 159 16.43 13.34 -33.21
N GLU A 160 15.25 13.62 -32.68
CA GLU A 160 15.06 13.97 -31.27
C GLU A 160 14.91 12.72 -30.39
N SER A 161 15.29 12.85 -29.13
CA SER A 161 15.01 11.87 -28.08
C SER A 161 14.00 12.47 -27.10
N LEU A 162 12.84 11.84 -26.99
CA LEU A 162 11.75 12.32 -26.15
C LEU A 162 11.68 11.51 -24.85
N ASN A 163 11.62 12.19 -23.71
CA ASN A 163 11.35 11.54 -22.44
C ASN A 163 9.84 11.39 -22.26
N VAL A 164 9.34 10.16 -22.40
CA VAL A 164 7.93 9.84 -22.23
C VAL A 164 7.73 9.24 -20.86
N THR A 165 6.87 9.85 -20.06
CA THR A 165 6.46 9.38 -18.74
C THR A 165 4.98 9.01 -18.78
N VAL A 166 4.62 7.86 -18.22
CA VAL A 166 3.22 7.49 -17.95
C VAL A 166 3.12 7.21 -16.48
N CYS A 167 2.12 7.76 -15.81
CA CYS A 167 1.87 7.52 -14.39
C CYS A 167 0.45 7.01 -14.17
N ALA A 168 0.31 5.96 -13.37
CA ALA A 168 -0.92 5.65 -12.68
C ALA A 168 -1.17 6.70 -11.58
N ASP A 169 -2.44 6.84 -11.19
CA ASP A 169 -2.91 7.76 -10.15
C ASP A 169 -2.23 9.14 -10.11
N ASN A 170 -2.21 9.85 -11.24
CA ASN A 170 -1.49 11.13 -11.36
C ASN A 170 -1.90 12.20 -10.33
N ASP A 171 -3.14 12.13 -9.83
CA ASP A 171 -3.68 13.10 -8.89
C ASP A 171 -3.39 12.75 -7.42
N ASP A 172 -2.69 11.62 -7.16
CA ASP A 172 -2.29 11.16 -5.83
C ASP A 172 -3.51 11.06 -4.88
N ILE A 173 -4.56 10.39 -5.36
CA ILE A 173 -5.85 10.26 -4.66
C ILE A 173 -6.10 8.86 -4.09
N VAL A 174 -5.31 7.87 -4.51
CA VAL A 174 -5.31 6.52 -3.99
C VAL A 174 -4.06 6.38 -3.12
N ASP A 175 -4.25 6.27 -1.80
CA ASP A 175 -3.13 5.91 -0.91
C ASP A 175 -2.69 4.46 -1.19
N GLU A 176 -1.43 4.28 -1.57
CA GLU A 176 -0.84 3.02 -2.00
C GLU A 176 0.27 2.54 -1.05
N SER A 177 0.65 1.27 -1.17
CA SER A 177 1.75 0.73 -0.35
C SER A 177 3.13 1.25 -0.77
N ASP A 178 3.27 1.72 -2.02
CA ASP A 178 4.50 2.30 -2.56
C ASP A 178 4.20 3.37 -3.63
N GLU A 179 4.04 4.63 -3.20
CA GLU A 179 3.80 5.79 -4.08
C GLU A 179 4.93 6.10 -5.08
N THR A 180 6.03 5.34 -5.06
CA THR A 180 7.20 5.61 -5.90
C THR A 180 7.25 4.76 -7.16
N ASN A 181 6.30 3.84 -7.34
CA ASN A 181 6.32 2.85 -8.44
C ASN A 181 5.20 3.07 -9.48
N ASN A 182 4.42 4.14 -9.35
CA ASN A 182 3.27 4.46 -10.19
C ASN A 182 3.65 4.94 -11.60
N CYS A 183 4.90 5.37 -11.79
CA CYS A 183 5.38 6.00 -13.01
C CYS A 183 6.42 5.17 -13.75
N GLU A 184 6.22 4.95 -15.05
CA GLU A 184 7.22 4.40 -15.96
C GLU A 184 7.75 5.48 -16.90
N ILE A 185 9.06 5.54 -17.05
CA ILE A 185 9.79 6.50 -17.90
C ILE A 185 10.56 5.74 -18.98
N ASN A 186 10.39 6.12 -20.25
CA ASN A 186 11.20 5.61 -21.35
C ASN A 186 11.64 6.76 -22.26
N ILE A 187 12.80 6.58 -22.89
CA ILE A 187 13.27 7.46 -23.96
C ILE A 187 12.75 6.91 -25.29
N VAL A 188 12.10 7.77 -26.07
CA VAL A 188 11.68 7.48 -27.44
C VAL A 188 12.65 8.19 -28.37
N ASP A 189 13.47 7.42 -29.08
CA ASP A 189 14.35 7.94 -30.11
C ASP A 189 13.60 8.03 -31.43
N CYS A 190 13.35 9.26 -31.87
CA CYS A 190 12.68 9.52 -33.13
C CYS A 190 13.64 9.29 -34.31
N PRO A 191 13.25 8.49 -35.32
CA PRO A 191 14.12 8.20 -36.44
C PRO A 191 14.51 9.48 -37.18
N ALA A 192 15.78 9.59 -37.55
CA ALA A 192 16.25 10.66 -38.43
C ALA A 192 15.55 10.56 -39.80
N MET A 193 15.42 11.69 -40.50
CA MET A 193 15.03 11.63 -41.91
C MET A 193 16.04 10.77 -42.67
N PRO A 194 15.60 9.89 -43.58
CA PRO A 194 16.51 9.24 -44.51
C PRO A 194 17.27 10.32 -45.27
N ASP A 195 18.61 10.21 -45.31
CA ASP A 195 19.42 11.05 -46.19
C ASP A 195 19.00 10.73 -47.64
N LEU A 196 18.65 11.77 -48.42
CA LEU A 196 18.13 11.67 -49.79
C LEU A 196 19.24 11.76 -50.83
#